data_AF-A0A7C8EDI4-F1
#
_entry.id   AF-A0A7C8EDI4-F1
#
_cell.length_a   1.000
_cell.length_b   1.000
_cell.length_c   1.000
_cell.angle_alpha   90.00
_cell.angle_beta   90.00
_cell.angle_gamma   90.00
#
_symmetry.space_group_name_H-M   'P 1'
#
loop_
_entity.id
_entity.type
_entity.pdbx_description
1 polymer ?
#
loop_
_entity_poly.entity_id
_entity_poly.type
_entity_poly.pdbx_seq_one_letter_code
_entity_poly.pdbx_strand_id
1 'polypeptide(L)'
;MKKIGDIEVSSDEEILDLLKRLYKIASFTEEEASFDLSGTYALLWNGQIRRFYPVKRVVKLDLDNLLNIDQQKKKVLSNTTNFIKGKPANNVLLWGEKGTGKSSLIKGLIKKFSSVG
;
A
#
# COMPACT_ATOMS: atom_id res chain seq x y z
N MET A 1 42.73 7.77 6.48
CA MET A 1 42.45 6.85 5.35
C MET A 1 43.55 5.79 5.33
N LYS A 2 43.23 4.53 5.61
CA LYS A 2 44.18 3.41 5.53
C LYS A 2 43.92 2.66 4.24
N LYS A 3 44.94 2.53 3.39
CA LYS A 3 44.88 1.83 2.10
C LYS A 3 45.22 0.35 2.33
N ILE A 4 44.31 -0.56 1.99
CA ILE A 4 44.59 -2.00 1.89
C ILE A 4 44.13 -2.40 0.47
N GLY A 5 45.05 -2.47 -0.49
CA GLY A 5 44.76 -2.74 -1.90
C GLY A 5 44.14 -1.56 -2.67
N ASP A 6 43.53 -1.85 -3.83
CA ASP A 6 42.86 -0.89 -4.74
C ASP A 6 41.46 -0.45 -4.26
N ILE A 7 41.09 -0.77 -3.02
CA ILE A 7 39.82 -0.39 -2.42
C ILE A 7 40.09 0.82 -1.51
N GLU A 8 39.55 1.97 -1.89
CA GLU A 8 39.47 3.13 -0.99
C GLU A 8 38.54 2.78 0.17
N VAL A 9 39.13 2.49 1.33
CA VAL A 9 38.37 2.28 2.56
C VAL A 9 37.85 3.65 3.00
N SER A 10 36.54 3.85 2.78
CA SER A 10 35.74 4.98 3.26
C SER A 10 36.11 5.33 4.70
N SER A 11 36.17 6.63 5.01
CA SER A 11 36.62 7.09 6.33
C SER A 11 35.75 6.53 7.46
N ASP A 12 36.32 6.34 8.66
CA ASP A 12 35.58 5.80 9.81
C ASP A 12 34.30 6.61 10.11
N GLU A 13 34.30 7.92 9.80
CA GLU A 13 33.13 8.80 9.92
C GLU A 13 32.03 8.52 8.89
N GLU A 14 32.40 8.24 7.63
CA GLU A 14 31.44 7.87 6.58
C GLU A 14 30.80 6.50 6.86
N ILE A 15 31.61 5.53 7.32
CA ILE A 15 31.11 4.23 7.75
C ILE A 15 30.16 4.41 8.95
N LEU A 16 30.51 5.26 9.92
CA LEU A 16 29.63 5.57 11.05
C LEU A 16 28.31 6.21 10.60
N ASP A 17 28.34 7.14 9.63
CA ASP A 17 27.13 7.77 9.10
C ASP A 17 26.25 6.75 8.36
N LEU A 18 26.86 5.89 7.55
CA LEU A 18 26.16 4.81 6.87
C LEU A 18 25.53 3.83 7.87
N LEU A 19 26.28 3.43 8.90
CA LEU A 19 25.77 2.56 9.96
C LEU A 19 24.65 3.21 10.76
N LYS A 20 24.71 4.53 11.04
CA LYS A 20 23.61 5.27 11.68
C LYS A 20 22.36 5.31 10.80
N ARG A 21 22.51 5.52 9.48
CA ARG A 21 21.40 5.49 8.53
C ARG A 21 20.79 4.10 8.42
N LEU A 22 21.62 3.07 8.30
CA LEU A 22 21.20 1.67 8.28
C LEU A 22 20.53 1.28 9.59
N TYR A 23 21.09 1.65 10.73
CA TYR A 23 20.47 1.44 12.03
C TYR A 23 19.13 2.17 12.11
N LYS A 24 18.98 3.41 11.64
CA LYS A 24 17.68 4.10 11.60
C LYS A 24 16.64 3.44 10.68
N ILE A 25 17.09 2.71 9.66
CA ILE A 25 16.23 1.91 8.78
C ILE A 25 15.89 0.57 9.45
N ALA A 26 16.87 -0.08 10.07
CA ALA A 26 16.81 -1.44 10.61
C ALA A 26 16.34 -1.51 12.06
N SER A 27 16.44 -0.43 12.84
CA SER A 27 15.94 -0.29 14.22
C SER A 27 14.41 -0.14 14.25
N PHE A 28 13.76 -0.72 13.26
CA PHE A 28 12.37 -1.11 13.33
C PHE A 28 12.24 -2.07 14.50
N THR A 29 11.75 -1.57 15.62
CA THR A 29 11.13 -2.44 16.60
C THR A 29 9.79 -2.83 16.02
N GLU A 30 9.59 -4.13 15.81
CA GLU A 30 8.28 -4.76 15.71
C GLU A 30 7.55 -4.54 17.04
N GLU A 31 7.09 -3.31 17.31
CA GLU A 31 5.91 -3.19 18.14
C GLU A 31 4.79 -3.80 17.30
N GLU A 32 4.40 -5.03 17.64
CA GLU A 32 3.19 -5.65 17.12
C GLU A 32 2.04 -4.69 17.36
N ALA A 33 1.71 -3.93 16.33
CA ALA A 33 0.56 -3.07 16.35
C ALA A 33 -0.67 -3.98 16.32
N SER A 34 -1.15 -4.37 17.50
CA SER A 34 -2.38 -5.14 17.66
C SER A 34 -3.55 -4.22 17.35
N PHE A 35 -3.97 -4.23 16.10
CA PHE A 35 -5.21 -3.60 15.68
C PHE A 35 -6.32 -4.64 15.66
N ASP A 36 -7.47 -4.30 16.22
CA ASP A 36 -8.68 -5.00 15.87
C ASP A 36 -9.05 -4.66 14.42
N LEU A 37 -8.77 -5.60 13.52
CA LEU A 37 -9.12 -5.51 12.11
C LEU A 37 -10.56 -5.96 11.85
N SER A 38 -11.29 -6.41 12.89
CA SER A 38 -12.70 -6.79 12.77
C SER A 38 -13.52 -5.65 12.17
N GLY A 39 -14.15 -5.93 11.03
CA GLY A 39 -14.95 -4.94 10.30
C GLY A 39 -14.15 -3.78 9.68
N THR A 40 -12.82 -3.82 9.68
CA THR A 40 -11.96 -2.82 9.04
C THR A 40 -11.57 -3.26 7.64
N TYR A 41 -12.01 -2.52 6.62
CA TYR A 41 -11.75 -2.84 5.21
C TYR A 41 -10.69 -1.95 4.54
N ALA A 42 -10.15 -0.97 5.26
CA ALA A 42 -9.13 -0.06 4.74
C ALA A 42 -8.22 0.43 5.85
N LEU A 43 -6.94 0.63 5.50
CA LEU A 43 -5.92 1.19 6.37
C LEU A 43 -5.34 2.46 5.74
N LEU A 44 -5.12 3.47 6.56
CA LEU A 44 -4.38 4.68 6.17
C LEU A 44 -2.92 4.52 6.60
N TRP A 45 -2.00 4.62 5.65
CA TRP A 45 -0.57 4.68 5.96
C TRP A 45 -0.18 6.11 6.36
N ASN A 46 0.42 6.27 7.54
CA ASN A 46 1.08 7.50 7.95
C ASN A 46 2.60 7.32 7.86
N GLY A 47 3.22 7.95 6.85
CA GLY A 47 4.66 7.83 6.60
C GLY A 47 5.57 8.54 7.60
N GLN A 48 5.07 9.56 8.32
CA GLN A 48 5.89 10.30 9.30
C GLN A 48 6.23 9.43 10.51
N ILE A 49 5.22 8.72 11.01
CA ILE A 49 5.34 7.81 12.16
C ILE A 49 5.39 6.33 11.72
N ARG A 50 5.40 6.08 10.40
CA ARG A 50 5.51 4.76 9.77
C ARG A 50 4.51 3.73 10.35
N ARG A 51 3.25 4.13 10.49
CA ARG A 51 2.18 3.28 11.05
C ARG A 51 0.94 3.25 10.16
N PHE A 52 0.19 2.16 10.25
CA PHE A 52 -1.16 2.06 9.70
C PHE A 52 -2.21 2.48 10.71
N TYR A 53 -3.29 3.07 10.23
CA TYR A 53 -4.48 3.39 11.01
C TYR A 53 -5.72 2.76 10.40
N PRO A 54 -6.58 2.08 11.18
CA PRO A 54 -7.82 1.54 10.68
C PRO A 54 -8.79 2.66 10.27
N VAL A 55 -9.35 2.55 9.07
CA VAL A 55 -10.38 3.47 8.58
C VAL A 55 -11.74 2.97 9.05
N LYS A 56 -12.24 3.52 10.15
CA LYS A 56 -13.51 3.11 10.78
C LYS A 56 -14.74 3.30 9.89
N ARG A 57 -14.72 4.27 8.97
CA ARG A 57 -15.83 4.58 8.07
C ARG A 57 -15.35 4.65 6.62
N VAL A 58 -15.56 3.56 5.90
CA VAL A 58 -15.36 3.52 4.45
C VAL A 58 -16.70 3.79 3.77
N VAL A 59 -16.73 4.78 2.88
CA VAL A 59 -17.89 5.04 2.02
C VAL A 59 -18.10 3.82 1.12
N LYS A 60 -19.23 3.14 1.28
CA LYS A 60 -19.64 2.03 0.42
C LYS A 60 -20.41 2.59 -0.77
N LEU A 61 -19.86 2.40 -1.97
CA LEU A 61 -20.48 2.82 -3.23
C LEU A 61 -20.93 1.59 -4.01
N ASP A 62 -22.06 1.66 -4.70
CA ASP A 62 -22.38 0.63 -5.69
C ASP A 62 -21.55 0.82 -6.97
N LEU A 63 -21.02 -0.28 -7.52
CA LEU A 63 -20.29 -0.24 -8.79
C LEU A 63 -21.22 0.09 -9.96
N ASP A 64 -22.51 -0.19 -9.83
CA ASP A 64 -23.50 0.12 -10.87
C ASP A 64 -23.79 1.63 -10.96
N ASN A 65 -23.47 2.40 -9.91
CA ASN A 65 -23.57 3.87 -9.93
C ASN A 65 -22.44 4.54 -10.74
N LEU A 66 -21.41 3.79 -11.12
CA LEU A 66 -20.32 4.27 -11.96
C LEU A 66 -20.64 4.00 -13.43
N LEU A 67 -21.22 5.00 -14.08
CA LEU A 67 -21.65 4.93 -15.48
C LEU A 67 -20.51 5.21 -16.45
N ASN A 68 -20.63 4.71 -17.69
CA ASN A 68 -19.70 4.94 -18.81
C ASN A 68 -18.26 4.45 -18.59
N ILE A 69 -18.02 3.57 -17.61
CA ILE A 69 -16.70 2.99 -17.32
C ILE A 69 -16.73 1.46 -17.21
N ASP A 70 -17.67 0.80 -17.89
CA ASP A 70 -17.92 -0.63 -17.74
C ASP A 70 -16.71 -1.50 -18.11
N GLN A 71 -15.95 -1.10 -19.13
CA GLN A 71 -14.73 -1.81 -19.51
C GLN A 71 -13.66 -1.76 -18.40
N GLN A 72 -13.47 -0.58 -17.79
CA GLN A 72 -12.53 -0.38 -16.70
C GLN A 72 -12.99 -1.14 -15.44
N LYS A 73 -14.30 -1.07 -15.11
CA LYS A 73 -14.90 -1.86 -14.02
C LYS A 73 -14.62 -3.35 -14.20
N LYS A 74 -14.89 -3.90 -15.38
CA LYS A 74 -14.69 -5.33 -15.67
C LYS A 74 -13.23 -5.76 -15.51
N LYS A 75 -12.28 -4.97 -16.02
CA LYS A 75 -10.84 -5.28 -15.91
C LYS A 75 -10.38 -5.30 -14.45
N VAL A 76 -10.72 -4.26 -13.69
CA VAL A 76 -10.28 -4.16 -12.29
C VAL A 76 -10.99 -5.21 -11.44
N LEU A 77 -12.30 -5.44 -11.64
CA LEU A 77 -13.05 -6.46 -10.91
C LEU A 77 -12.49 -7.87 -11.15
N SER A 78 -12.18 -8.22 -12.39
CA SER A 78 -11.57 -9.52 -12.72
C SER A 78 -10.20 -9.68 -12.06
N ASN A 79 -9.37 -8.63 -12.11
CA ASN A 79 -8.04 -8.63 -11.51
C ASN A 79 -8.11 -8.79 -9.98
N THR A 80 -8.97 -8.03 -9.31
CA THR A 80 -9.18 -8.12 -7.85
C THR A 80 -9.79 -9.47 -7.46
N THR A 81 -10.69 -10.02 -8.27
CA THR A 81 -11.24 -11.37 -8.02
C THR A 81 -10.15 -12.43 -8.09
N ASN A 82 -9.22 -12.33 -9.05
CA ASN A 82 -8.08 -13.23 -9.13
C ASN A 82 -7.17 -13.08 -7.90
N PHE A 83 -6.86 -11.84 -7.50
CA PHE A 83 -6.04 -11.54 -6.32
C PHE A 83 -6.63 -12.20 -5.06
N ILE A 84 -7.92 -11.99 -4.80
CA ILE A 84 -8.61 -12.57 -3.63
C ILE A 84 -8.61 -14.11 -3.68
N LYS A 85 -8.66 -14.70 -4.87
CA LYS A 85 -8.61 -16.15 -5.07
C LYS A 85 -7.19 -16.73 -5.06
N GLY A 86 -6.15 -15.94 -4.75
CA GLY A 86 -4.76 -16.38 -4.79
C GLY A 86 -4.24 -16.70 -6.20
N LYS A 87 -4.91 -16.19 -7.24
CA LYS A 87 -4.49 -16.35 -8.65
C LYS A 87 -3.60 -15.18 -9.08
N PRO A 88 -2.85 -15.32 -10.20
CA PRO A 88 -2.09 -14.20 -10.76
C PRO A 88 -2.96 -12.95 -10.96
N ALA A 89 -2.48 -11.83 -10.44
CA ALA A 89 -3.11 -10.53 -10.51
C ALA A 89 -2.06 -9.44 -10.72
N ASN A 90 -2.44 -8.38 -11.42
CA ASN A 90 -1.59 -7.26 -11.76
C ASN A 90 -1.73 -6.12 -10.77
N ASN A 91 -0.67 -5.33 -10.62
CA ASN A 91 -0.74 -4.01 -10.00
C ASN A 91 -1.56 -3.07 -10.90
N VAL A 92 -2.46 -2.29 -10.31
CA VAL A 92 -3.36 -1.39 -11.06
C VAL A 92 -3.02 0.06 -10.74
N LEU A 93 -2.67 0.83 -11.78
CA LEU A 93 -2.56 2.28 -11.70
C LEU A 93 -3.84 2.92 -12.26
N LEU A 94 -4.58 3.64 -11.41
CA LEU A 94 -5.76 4.42 -11.82
C LEU A 94 -5.34 5.88 -12.06
N TRP A 95 -5.58 6.40 -13.26
CA TRP A 95 -5.19 7.75 -13.67
C TRP A 95 -6.29 8.44 -14.50
N GLY A 96 -6.18 9.76 -14.70
CA GLY A 96 -7.17 10.60 -15.40
C GLY A 96 -7.66 11.80 -14.57
N GLU A 97 -8.52 12.65 -15.15
CA GLU A 97 -8.97 13.92 -14.55
C GLU A 97 -9.77 13.81 -13.25
N LYS A 98 -9.88 14.90 -12.49
CA LYS A 98 -10.72 14.95 -11.28
C LYS A 98 -12.18 14.66 -11.65
N GLY A 99 -12.87 13.86 -10.84
CA GLY A 99 -14.29 13.54 -11.05
C GLY A 99 -14.56 12.32 -11.94
N THR A 100 -13.55 11.71 -12.57
CA THR A 100 -13.71 10.51 -13.43
C THR A 100 -13.98 9.20 -12.68
N GLY A 101 -14.28 9.25 -11.38
CA GLY A 101 -14.68 8.07 -10.61
C GLY A 101 -13.55 7.13 -10.18
N LYS A 102 -12.26 7.49 -10.30
CA LYS A 102 -11.13 6.65 -9.85
C LYS A 102 -11.24 6.19 -8.39
N SER A 103 -11.40 7.12 -7.45
CA SER A 103 -11.55 6.80 -6.03
C SER A 103 -12.89 6.11 -5.74
N SER A 104 -13.93 6.45 -6.50
CA SER A 104 -15.25 5.83 -6.44
C SER A 104 -15.20 4.36 -6.83
N LEU A 105 -14.42 4.00 -7.84
CA LEU A 105 -14.18 2.62 -8.26
C LEU A 105 -13.56 1.79 -7.13
N ILE A 106 -12.51 2.31 -6.48
CA ILE A 106 -11.88 1.63 -5.33
C ILE A 106 -12.89 1.42 -4.18
N LYS A 107 -13.67 2.45 -3.85
CA LYS A 107 -14.73 2.35 -2.83
C LYS A 107 -15.79 1.30 -3.18
N GLY A 108 -16.15 1.19 -4.46
CA GLY A 108 -17.07 0.17 -4.95
C GLY A 108 -16.53 -1.25 -4.81
N LEU A 109 -15.23 -1.45 -5.11
CA LEU A 109 -14.56 -2.73 -4.91
C LEU A 109 -14.54 -3.14 -3.44
N ILE A 110 -14.25 -2.19 -2.52
CA ILE A 110 -14.29 -2.46 -1.08
C ILE A 110 -15.68 -2.94 -0.66
N LYS A 111 -16.76 -2.25 -1.08
CA LYS A 111 -18.14 -2.73 -0.84
C LYS A 111 -18.33 -4.15 -1.37
N LYS A 112 -17.94 -4.40 -2.62
CA LYS A 112 -18.14 -5.69 -3.32
C LYS A 112 -17.47 -6.87 -2.64
N PHE A 113 -16.28 -6.66 -2.04
CA PHE A 113 -15.47 -7.74 -1.46
C PHE A 113 -15.43 -7.75 0.06
N SER A 114 -16.09 -6.80 0.73
CA SER A 114 -16.16 -6.71 2.19
C SER A 114 -16.75 -7.93 2.92
N SER A 115 -17.40 -8.85 2.21
CA SER A 115 -17.96 -10.09 2.78
C SER A 115 -17.14 -11.35 2.47
N VAL A 116 -16.04 -11.22 1.73
CA VAL A 116 -15.25 -12.36 1.22
C VAL A 116 -13.96 -12.58 2.03
N GLY A 117 -13.60 -11.63 2.90
CA GLY A 117 -12.44 -11.69 3.79
C GLY A 117 -12.82 -11.78 5.24
#